data_AF-A0A6J5A6T4-F1
#
_entry.id   AF-A0A6J5A6T4-F1
#
_cell.length_a   1.000
_cell.length_b   1.000
_cell.length_c   1.000
_cell.angle_alpha   90.00
_cell.angle_beta   90.00
_cell.angle_gamma   90.00
#
_symmetry.space_group_name_H-M   'P 1'
#
loop_
_entity.id
_entity.type
_entity.pdbx_description
1 polymer ?
#
loop_
_entity_poly.entity_id
_entity_poly.type
_entity_poly.pdbx_seq_one_letter_code
_entity_poly.pdbx_strand_id
1 'polypeptide(L)'
;MADSRRQTAAGVEVTKCVCRPCPAQCNAFEGTAKRIGDIIGVIDGIAFRINILTLNATVETARAGEAGGSFAVVAGCWRDAARGFEHEAHELEPEDLTLI
;
A
#
# COMPACT_ATOMS: atom_id res chain seq x y z
N MET A 1 34.94 -40.24 34.41
CA MET A 1 35.28 -39.05 33.59
C MET A 1 34.87 -39.25 32.12
N ALA A 2 33.59 -39.46 31.82
CA ALA A 2 33.13 -39.72 30.43
C ALA A 2 31.86 -38.93 30.01
N ASP A 3 31.27 -38.14 30.92
CA ASP A 3 29.97 -37.49 30.69
C ASP A 3 30.09 -36.03 30.18
N SER A 4 31.23 -35.38 30.43
CA SER A 4 31.41 -33.95 30.11
C SER A 4 31.61 -33.65 28.61
N ARG A 5 31.86 -34.66 27.76
CA ARG A 5 32.01 -34.47 26.30
C ARG A 5 30.73 -34.67 25.49
N ARG A 6 29.61 -35.06 26.12
CA ARG A 6 28.30 -35.18 25.42
C ARG A 6 27.46 -33.91 25.45
N GLN A 7 27.74 -32.97 26.34
CA GLN A 7 26.96 -31.73 26.45
C GLN A 7 27.38 -30.62 25.45
N THR A 8 28.56 -30.72 24.82
CA THR A 8 29.03 -29.69 23.87
C THR A 8 28.51 -29.86 22.44
N ALA A 9 27.75 -30.92 22.14
CA ALA A 9 27.11 -31.13 20.83
C ALA A 9 25.66 -30.59 20.75
N ALA A 10 25.01 -30.32 21.89
CA ALA A 10 23.64 -29.81 21.94
C ALA A 10 23.53 -28.27 21.77
N GLY A 11 24.67 -27.57 21.71
CA GLY A 11 24.72 -26.11 21.64
C GLY A 11 24.66 -25.51 20.22
N VAL A 12 24.56 -26.32 19.17
CA VAL A 12 24.62 -25.86 17.75
C VAL A 12 23.37 -26.29 16.97
N GLU A 13 22.19 -26.27 17.59
CA GLU A 13 20.92 -26.55 16.88
C GLU A 13 19.87 -25.43 17.06
N VAL A 14 20.28 -24.21 17.41
CA VAL A 14 19.37 -23.05 17.49
C VAL A 14 19.74 -21.94 16.49
N THR A 15 20.82 -22.09 15.73
CA THR A 15 21.28 -21.07 14.76
C THR A 15 21.17 -21.55 13.31
N LYS A 16 19.99 -22.02 12.88
CA LYS A 16 19.79 -22.42 11.47
C LYS A 16 18.74 -21.61 10.69
N CYS A 17 18.00 -20.70 11.31
CA CYS A 17 16.86 -20.07 10.63
C CYS A 17 16.83 -18.55 10.80
N VAL A 18 17.83 -17.85 10.27
CA VAL A 18 17.67 -16.43 9.88
C VAL A 18 18.05 -16.18 8.41
N CYS A 19 18.78 -17.09 7.75
CA CYS A 19 19.07 -16.95 6.32
C CYS A 19 19.29 -18.30 5.63
N ARG A 20 18.20 -19.06 5.44
CA ARG A 20 18.12 -20.02 4.34
C ARG A 20 16.88 -19.59 3.54
N PRO A 21 16.98 -19.31 2.23
CA PRO A 21 15.82 -18.89 1.45
C PRO A 21 14.75 -19.97 1.62
N CYS A 22 13.71 -19.63 2.40
CA CYS A 22 12.61 -20.52 2.71
C CYS A 22 11.54 -20.25 1.65
N PRO A 23 11.40 -21.10 0.63
CA PRO A 23 10.49 -20.83 -0.49
C PRO A 23 9.04 -20.64 -0.04
N ALA A 24 8.64 -21.26 1.09
CA ALA A 24 7.31 -21.08 1.65
C ALA A 24 7.02 -19.64 2.12
N GLN A 25 8.02 -18.93 2.68
CA GLN A 25 7.85 -17.55 3.12
C GLN A 25 7.86 -16.57 1.94
N CYS A 26 8.72 -16.80 0.94
CA CYS A 26 8.72 -16.03 -0.30
C CYS A 26 7.39 -16.16 -1.05
N ASN A 27 6.85 -17.38 -1.18
CA ASN A 27 5.54 -17.59 -1.81
C ASN A 27 4.38 -16.90 -1.05
N ALA A 28 4.43 -16.91 0.29
CA ALA A 28 3.44 -16.22 1.11
C ALA A 28 3.56 -14.68 0.99
N PHE A 29 4.80 -14.17 0.87
CA PHE A 29 5.06 -12.75 0.63
C PHE A 29 4.56 -12.33 -0.75
N GLU A 30 4.88 -13.07 -1.81
CA GLU A 30 4.41 -12.81 -3.17
C GLU A 30 2.87 -12.84 -3.27
N GLY A 31 2.22 -13.79 -2.59
CA GLY A 31 0.75 -13.84 -2.51
C GLY A 31 0.15 -12.66 -1.75
N THR A 32 0.86 -12.12 -0.76
CA THR A 32 0.43 -10.91 -0.02
C THR A 32 0.65 -9.66 -0.85
N ALA A 33 1.77 -9.55 -1.55
CA ALA A 33 2.09 -8.47 -2.48
C ALA A 33 1.04 -8.34 -3.59
N LYS A 34 0.59 -9.46 -4.18
CA LYS A 34 -0.52 -9.45 -5.16
C LYS A 34 -1.82 -8.90 -4.58
N ARG A 35 -2.20 -9.31 -3.36
CA ARG A 35 -3.40 -8.78 -2.69
C ARG A 35 -3.29 -7.29 -2.41
N ILE A 36 -2.09 -6.80 -2.08
CA ILE A 36 -1.84 -5.37 -1.91
C ILE A 36 -2.05 -4.65 -3.25
N GLY A 37 -1.53 -5.18 -4.36
CA GLY A 37 -1.77 -4.64 -5.71
C GLY A 37 -3.26 -4.57 -6.08
N ASP A 38 -4.02 -5.64 -5.79
CA ASP A 38 -5.48 -5.65 -6.03
C ASP A 38 -6.20 -4.55 -5.23
N ILE A 39 -5.78 -4.32 -3.97
CA ILE A 39 -6.33 -3.26 -3.12
C ILE A 39 -5.98 -1.88 -3.67
N ILE A 40 -4.74 -1.68 -4.13
CA ILE A 40 -4.29 -0.41 -4.75
C ILE A 40 -5.14 -0.10 -5.98
N GLY A 41 -5.43 -1.09 -6.83
CA GLY A 41 -6.32 -0.90 -7.98
C GLY A 41 -7.75 -0.50 -7.61
N VAL A 42 -8.29 -1.03 -6.51
CA VAL A 42 -9.60 -0.60 -5.98
C VAL A 42 -9.53 0.84 -5.46
N ILE A 43 -8.45 1.22 -4.77
CA ILE A 43 -8.23 2.57 -4.24
C ILE A 43 -8.18 3.59 -5.39
N ASP A 44 -7.46 3.30 -6.47
CA ASP A 44 -7.38 4.16 -7.65
C ASP A 44 -8.77 4.35 -8.29
N GLY A 45 -9.55 3.26 -8.41
CA GLY A 45 -10.94 3.34 -8.86
C GLY A 45 -11.86 4.19 -7.97
N ILE A 46 -11.60 4.25 -6.66
CA ILE A 46 -12.32 5.12 -5.71
C ILE A 46 -11.86 6.58 -5.87
N ALA A 47 -10.55 6.80 -5.99
CA ALA A 47 -9.96 8.12 -6.19
C ALA A 47 -10.53 8.79 -7.45
N PHE A 48 -10.64 8.06 -8.56
CA PHE A 48 -11.25 8.57 -9.79
C PHE A 48 -12.71 9.01 -9.59
N ARG A 49 -13.51 8.20 -8.88
CA ARG A 49 -14.91 8.56 -8.58
C ARG A 49 -15.03 9.79 -7.69
N ILE A 50 -14.15 9.92 -6.69
CA ILE A 50 -14.06 11.10 -5.83
C ILE A 50 -13.68 12.33 -6.65
N ASN A 51 -12.71 12.21 -7.55
CA ASN A 51 -12.26 13.31 -8.41
C ASN A 51 -13.42 13.84 -9.29
N ILE A 52 -14.17 12.95 -9.95
CA ILE A 52 -15.34 13.34 -10.75
C ILE A 52 -16.46 13.93 -9.89
N LEU A 53 -16.79 13.34 -8.74
CA LEU A 53 -17.79 13.89 -7.83
C LEU A 53 -17.44 15.31 -7.38
N THR A 54 -16.16 15.52 -7.06
CA THR A 54 -15.62 16.79 -6.61
C THR A 54 -15.58 17.82 -7.74
N LEU A 55 -15.28 17.41 -8.98
CA LEU A 55 -15.43 18.24 -10.17
C LEU A 55 -16.87 18.73 -10.34
N ASN A 56 -17.82 17.81 -10.30
CA ASN A 56 -19.23 18.14 -10.42
C ASN A 56 -19.70 19.08 -9.30
N ALA A 57 -19.24 18.85 -8.06
CA ALA A 57 -19.51 19.74 -6.94
C ALA A 57 -18.93 21.14 -7.17
N THR A 58 -17.68 21.28 -7.60
CA THR A 58 -17.07 22.59 -7.89
C THR A 58 -17.79 23.32 -9.03
N VAL A 59 -18.21 22.61 -10.08
CA VAL A 59 -18.98 23.22 -11.18
C VAL A 59 -20.32 23.75 -10.67
N GLU A 60 -21.07 22.97 -9.89
CA GLU A 60 -22.36 23.41 -9.36
C GLU A 60 -22.19 24.52 -8.32
N THR A 61 -21.08 24.51 -7.59
CA THR A 61 -20.70 25.58 -6.67
C THR A 61 -20.41 26.89 -7.41
N ALA A 62 -19.67 26.83 -8.52
CA ALA A 62 -19.45 27.99 -9.39
C ALA A 62 -20.76 28.49 -10.01
N ARG A 63 -21.70 27.57 -10.31
CA ARG A 63 -23.03 27.88 -10.83
C ARG A 63 -23.93 28.54 -9.78
N ALA A 64 -23.76 28.20 -8.51
CA ALA A 64 -24.48 28.79 -7.37
C ALA A 64 -23.98 30.20 -6.97
N GLY A 65 -22.88 30.69 -7.55
CA GLY A 65 -22.34 32.03 -7.28
C GLY A 65 -21.92 32.20 -5.80
N GLU A 66 -22.33 33.29 -5.15
CA GLU A 66 -21.96 33.57 -3.75
C GLU A 66 -22.47 32.52 -2.75
N ALA A 67 -23.59 31.85 -3.03
CA ALA A 67 -24.14 30.80 -2.16
C ALA A 67 -23.26 29.54 -2.11
N GLY A 68 -22.36 29.35 -3.09
CA GLY A 68 -21.46 28.21 -3.17
C GLY A 68 -20.08 28.42 -2.52
N GLY A 69 -19.69 29.65 -2.20
CA GLY A 69 -18.29 29.96 -1.87
C GLY A 69 -17.67 29.12 -0.74
N SER A 70 -18.45 28.74 0.27
CA SER A 70 -18.00 27.90 1.40
C SER A 70 -17.76 26.43 1.01
N PHE A 71 -18.47 25.90 0.01
CA PHE A 71 -18.31 24.54 -0.48
C PHE A 71 -17.20 24.41 -1.54
N ALA A 72 -16.83 25.52 -2.20
CA ALA A 72 -15.77 25.54 -3.20
C ALA A 72 -14.41 25.16 -2.61
N VAL A 73 -14.12 25.65 -1.39
CA VAL A 73 -12.86 25.40 -0.67
C VAL A 73 -12.75 23.93 -0.26
N VAL A 74 -13.83 23.34 0.23
CA VAL A 74 -13.87 21.92 0.63
C VAL A 74 -13.70 21.02 -0.60
N ALA A 75 -14.37 21.33 -1.70
CA ALA A 75 -14.21 20.60 -2.95
C ALA A 75 -12.78 20.74 -3.52
N GLY A 76 -12.15 21.91 -3.40
CA GLY A 76 -10.73 22.08 -3.77
C GLY A 76 -9.81 21.12 -3.01
N CYS A 77 -9.93 21.10 -1.69
CA CYS A 77 -9.11 20.26 -0.81
C CYS A 77 -9.23 18.75 -1.14
N TRP A 78 -10.44 18.25 -1.39
CA TRP A 78 -10.64 16.84 -1.76
C TRP A 78 -10.02 16.49 -3.11
N ARG A 79 -10.01 17.43 -4.05
CA ARG A 79 -9.39 17.26 -5.37
C ARG A 79 -7.87 17.19 -5.27
N ASP A 80 -7.28 18.04 -4.44
CA ASP A 80 -5.84 18.03 -4.20
C ASP A 80 -5.40 16.75 -3.48
N ALA A 81 -6.20 16.26 -2.52
CA ALA A 81 -5.97 14.96 -1.87
C ALA A 81 -6.07 13.79 -2.87
N ALA A 82 -7.09 13.78 -3.75
CA ALA A 82 -7.24 12.75 -4.78
C ALA A 82 -6.03 12.67 -5.72
N ARG A 83 -5.50 13.83 -6.15
CA ARG A 83 -4.29 13.90 -6.98
C ARG A 83 -3.05 13.39 -6.26
N GLY A 84 -2.93 13.63 -4.95
CA GLY A 84 -1.86 13.06 -4.13
C GLY A 84 -1.90 11.53 -4.11
N PHE A 85 -3.09 10.94 -3.99
CA PHE A 85 -3.24 9.49 -4.05
C PHE A 85 -2.90 8.91 -5.42
N GLU A 86 -3.28 9.58 -6.52
CA GLU A 86 -2.90 9.17 -7.88
C GLU A 86 -1.38 9.20 -8.07
N HIS A 87 -0.70 10.23 -7.56
CA HIS A 87 0.76 10.35 -7.67
C HIS A 87 1.49 9.28 -6.87
N GLU A 88 1.08 9.01 -5.63
CA GLU A 88 1.68 8.00 -4.77
C GLU A 88 1.41 6.58 -5.30
N ALA A 89 0.21 6.33 -5.85
CA ALA A 89 -0.12 5.06 -6.46
C ALA A 89 0.74 4.75 -7.71
N HIS A 90 1.06 5.78 -8.51
CA HIS A 90 2.01 5.65 -9.63
C HIS A 90 3.46 5.44 -9.18
N GLU A 91 3.83 5.85 -7.96
CA GLU A 91 5.17 5.55 -7.43
C GLU A 91 5.27 4.11 -6.89
N LEU A 92 4.13 3.47 -6.66
CA LEU A 92 3.99 2.06 -6.26
C LEU A 92 3.73 1.16 -7.49
N GLU A 93 4.56 1.27 -8.53
CA GLU A 93 4.45 0.36 -9.69
C GLU A 93 4.76 -1.09 -9.25
N PRO A 94 3.92 -2.07 -9.66
CA PRO A 94 4.05 -3.47 -9.25
C PRO A 94 5.32 -4.16 -9.76
N GLU A 95 6.02 -3.60 -10.77
CA GLU A 95 7.32 -4.13 -11.22
C GLU A 95 8.39 -4.17 -10.13
N ASP A 96 8.40 -3.20 -9.21
CA ASP A 96 9.37 -3.15 -8.11
C ASP A 96 9.10 -4.22 -7.04
N LEU A 97 7.84 -4.66 -6.90
CA LEU A 97 7.48 -5.75 -5.99
C LEU A 97 7.75 -7.14 -6.56
N THR A 98 7.83 -7.31 -7.89
CA THR A 98 8.20 -8.60 -8.51
C THR A 98 9.70 -8.89 -8.50
N LEU A 99 10.54 -7.93 -8.12
CA LEU A 99 12.00 -8.07 -8.14
C LEU A 99 12.61 -8.52 -6.79
N ILE A 100 11.78 -8.88 -5.80
CA ILE A 100 12.16 -9.30 -4.44
C ILE A 100 11.81 -10.78 -4.22
#